data_AF-A0A348ZDK3-F1
#
_entry.id   AF-A0A348ZDK3-F1
#
_cell.length_a   1.000
_cell.length_b   1.000
_cell.length_c   1.000
_cell.angle_alpha   90.00
_cell.angle_beta   90.00
_cell.angle_gamma   90.00
#
_symmetry.space_group_name_H-M   'P 1'
#
loop_
_entity.id
_entity.type
_entity.pdbx_description
1 polymer ?
#
loop_
_entity_poly.entity_id
_entity_poly.type
_entity_poly.pdbx_seq_one_letter_code
_entity_poly.pdbx_strand_id
1 'polypeptide(L)'
;MLSSLRANGQRLGVCTSKLPSNAIKILECFKLIHYFEFVSGPATPQPKSQQLQELLATGSISEDALMIGDRAVDLQAAHSNSLKSAGVLWGYGDREELKVEGPTHLFASPEELTERLQR
;
A
#
# COMPACT_ATOMS: atom_id res chain seq x y z
N MET A 1 -9.15 -5.45 10.58
CA MET A 1 -7.99 -4.73 10.02
C MET A 1 -8.34 -3.30 9.58
N LEU A 2 -8.91 -3.05 8.39
CA LEU A 2 -9.07 -1.68 7.86
C LEU A 2 -9.84 -0.72 8.80
N SER A 3 -10.97 -1.18 9.35
CA SER A 3 -11.73 -0.43 10.35
C SER A 3 -10.91 -0.11 11.60
N SER A 4 -10.13 -1.07 12.08
CA SER A 4 -9.24 -0.90 13.23
C SER A 4 -8.13 0.11 12.95
N LEU A 5 -7.51 0.09 11.77
CA LEU A 5 -6.48 1.06 11.39
C LEU A 5 -7.05 2.49 11.35
N ARG A 6 -8.23 2.66 10.74
CA ARG A 6 -8.96 3.95 10.73
C ARG A 6 -9.35 4.42 12.12
N ALA A 7 -9.82 3.52 12.99
CA ALA A 7 -10.18 3.83 14.37
C ALA A 7 -8.98 4.32 15.19
N ASN A 8 -7.76 3.91 14.83
CA ASN A 8 -6.51 4.38 15.42
C ASN A 8 -5.95 5.64 14.73
N GLY A 9 -6.74 6.33 13.92
CA GLY A 9 -6.37 7.61 13.30
C GLY A 9 -5.49 7.48 12.05
N GLN A 10 -5.23 6.26 11.57
CA GLN A 10 -4.45 6.10 10.33
C GLN A 10 -5.28 6.49 9.10
N ARG A 11 -4.66 7.30 8.24
CA ARG A 11 -5.18 7.61 6.90
C ARG A 11 -4.78 6.49 5.95
N LEU A 12 -5.74 6.01 5.15
CA LEU A 12 -5.51 4.90 4.22
C LEU A 12 -5.73 5.37 2.79
N GLY A 13 -4.89 4.89 1.87
CA GLY A 13 -5.04 5.11 0.43
C GLY A 13 -4.65 3.87 -0.35
N VAL A 14 -5.07 3.79 -1.61
CA VAL A 14 -4.69 2.70 -2.52
C VAL A 14 -3.75 3.23 -3.58
N CYS A 15 -2.63 2.55 -3.81
CA CYS A 15 -1.73 2.76 -4.95
C CYS A 15 -1.55 1.42 -5.68
N THR A 16 -2.06 1.32 -6.91
CA THR A 16 -2.17 0.03 -7.63
C THR A 16 -1.77 0.18 -9.09
N SER A 17 -1.30 -0.90 -9.72
CA SER A 17 -1.06 -0.93 -11.17
C SER A 17 -2.34 -1.14 -12.00
N LYS A 18 -3.51 -1.27 -11.35
CA LYS A 18 -4.81 -1.41 -12.02
C LYS A 18 -5.34 -0.03 -12.44
N LEU A 19 -6.11 0.01 -13.53
CA LEU A 19 -6.90 1.19 -13.89
C LEU A 19 -7.75 1.66 -12.68
N PRO A 20 -7.81 2.96 -12.37
CA PRO A 20 -8.58 3.49 -11.24
C PRO A 20 -10.03 3.04 -11.24
N SER A 21 -10.69 3.07 -12.40
CA SER A 21 -12.10 2.67 -12.54
C SER A 21 -12.34 1.21 -12.16
N ASN A 22 -11.39 0.31 -12.43
CA ASN A 22 -11.50 -1.09 -12.05
C ASN A 22 -11.22 -1.29 -10.56
N ALA A 23 -10.23 -0.59 -10.01
CA ALA A 23 -9.92 -0.64 -8.58
C ALA A 23 -11.10 -0.12 -7.74
N ILE A 24 -11.68 1.02 -8.13
CA ILE A 24 -12.85 1.62 -7.48
C ILE A 24 -14.04 0.65 -7.51
N LYS A 25 -14.38 0.09 -8.69
CA LYS A 25 -15.48 -0.89 -8.81
C LYS A 25 -15.31 -2.08 -7.87
N ILE A 26 -14.11 -2.65 -7.79
CA ILE A 26 -13.82 -3.77 -6.88
C ILE A 26 -14.02 -3.35 -5.42
N LEU A 27 -13.48 -2.20 -5.03
CA LEU A 27 -13.63 -1.68 -3.67
C LEU A 27 -15.09 -1.38 -3.31
N GLU A 28 -15.88 -0.87 -4.25
CA GLU A 28 -17.32 -0.64 -4.07
C GLU A 28 -18.10 -1.96 -3.92
N CYS A 29 -17.84 -2.95 -4.79
CA CYS A 29 -18.46 -4.28 -4.72
C CYS A 29 -18.27 -4.96 -3.36
N PHE A 30 -17.08 -4.82 -2.77
CA PHE A 30 -16.76 -5.37 -1.45
C PHE A 30 -17.09 -4.42 -0.29
N LYS A 31 -17.69 -3.25 -0.57
CA LYS A 31 -18.00 -2.23 0.44
C LYS A 31 -16.77 -1.79 1.24
N LEU A 32 -15.62 -1.63 0.58
CA LEU A 32 -14.35 -1.23 1.19
C LEU A 32 -13.93 0.19 0.84
N ILE A 33 -14.52 0.79 -0.20
CA ILE A 33 -14.09 2.11 -0.73
C ILE A 33 -14.08 3.21 0.35
N HIS A 34 -15.01 3.17 1.30
CA HIS A 34 -15.16 4.17 2.35
C HIS A 34 -14.02 4.18 3.39
N TYR A 35 -13.15 3.16 3.38
CA TYR A 35 -11.96 3.16 4.25
C TYR A 35 -10.80 3.98 3.67
N PHE A 36 -10.81 4.27 2.37
CA PHE A 36 -9.69 4.89 1.67
C PHE A 36 -10.02 6.34 1.28
N GLU A 37 -9.07 7.24 1.49
CA GLU A 37 -9.21 8.66 1.12
C GLU A 37 -8.99 8.90 -0.38
N PHE A 38 -8.23 8.03 -1.03
CA PHE A 38 -7.97 8.07 -2.46
C PHE A 38 -7.69 6.68 -3.03
N VAL A 39 -7.87 6.56 -4.34
CA VAL A 39 -7.45 5.41 -5.15
C VAL A 39 -6.59 5.92 -6.30
N SER A 40 -5.29 5.67 -6.21
CA SER A 40 -4.30 5.95 -7.25
C SER A 40 -4.07 4.70 -8.08
N GLY A 41 -4.26 4.84 -9.38
CA GLY A 41 -3.95 3.84 -10.37
C GLY A 41 -3.65 4.52 -11.70
N PRO A 42 -2.84 3.90 -12.58
CA PRO A 42 -2.38 4.61 -13.75
C PRO A 42 -3.33 4.42 -14.93
N ALA A 43 -3.60 5.48 -15.69
CA ALA A 43 -4.41 5.41 -16.92
C ALA A 43 -3.62 4.84 -18.12
N THR A 44 -2.30 4.98 -18.09
CA THR A 44 -1.33 4.44 -19.04
C THR A 44 -0.26 3.65 -18.27
N PRO A 45 0.52 2.75 -18.89
CA PRO A 45 1.57 2.03 -18.18
C PRO A 45 2.58 2.99 -17.52
N GLN A 46 2.64 3.00 -16.19
CA GLN A 46 3.63 3.75 -15.42
C GLN A 46 4.04 2.98 -14.15
N PRO A 47 5.28 3.15 -13.67
CA PRO A 47 5.75 2.46 -12.48
C PRO A 47 5.07 2.99 -11.21
N LYS A 48 4.98 2.15 -10.17
CA LYS A 48 4.47 2.55 -8.86
C LYS A 48 5.33 3.64 -8.20
N SER A 49 6.64 3.66 -8.47
CA SER A 49 7.54 4.70 -7.97
C SER A 49 7.09 6.10 -8.41
N GLN A 50 6.68 6.27 -9.66
CA GLN A 50 6.16 7.55 -10.17
C GLN A 50 4.82 7.91 -9.51
N GLN A 51 3.92 6.93 -9.32
CA GLN A 51 2.66 7.18 -8.60
C GLN A 51 2.87 7.66 -7.17
N LEU A 52 3.81 7.06 -6.44
CA LEU A 52 4.15 7.49 -5.08
C LEU A 52 4.80 8.88 -5.07
N GLN A 53 5.64 9.19 -6.06
CA GLN A 53 6.21 10.53 -6.23
C GLN A 53 5.13 11.59 -6.43
N GLU A 54 4.13 11.33 -7.28
CA GLU A 54 3.00 12.22 -7.53
C GLU A 54 2.13 12.39 -6.28
N LEU A 55 1.89 11.32 -5.52
CA LEU A 55 1.15 11.37 -4.26
C LEU A 55 1.88 12.19 -3.18
N LEU A 56 3.20 12.12 -3.11
CA LEU A 56 4.02 12.97 -2.24
C LEU A 56 3.96 14.43 -2.69
N ALA A 57 4.16 14.70 -3.98
CA ALA A 57 4.15 16.06 -4.53
C ALA A 57 2.81 16.79 -4.34
N THR A 58 1.70 16.06 -4.38
CA THR A 58 0.36 16.60 -4.13
C THR A 58 0.00 16.72 -2.65
N GLY A 59 0.82 16.17 -1.75
CA GLY A 59 0.52 16.08 -0.31
C GLY A 59 -0.57 15.07 0.03
N SER A 60 -0.95 14.19 -0.91
CA SER A 60 -1.90 13.11 -0.65
C SER A 60 -1.36 12.14 0.40
N ILE A 61 -0.04 11.92 0.41
CA ILE A 61 0.72 11.20 1.44
C ILE A 61 1.89 12.06 1.93
N SER A 62 2.40 11.78 3.13
CA SER A 62 3.62 12.38 3.68
C SER A 62 4.80 11.39 3.61
N GLU A 63 6.01 11.86 3.95
CA GLU A 63 7.22 11.02 4.04
C GLU A 63 7.13 9.93 5.13
N ASP A 64 6.21 10.08 6.09
CA ASP A 64 5.93 9.08 7.13
C ASP A 64 5.04 7.93 6.63
N ALA A 65 4.56 7.96 5.38
CA ALA A 65 3.72 6.92 4.84
C ALA A 65 4.45 5.57 4.76
N LEU A 66 3.69 4.50 5.01
CA LEU A 66 4.12 3.12 4.88
C LEU A 66 3.46 2.49 3.64
N MET A 67 4.26 2.14 2.64
CA MET A 67 3.76 1.37 1.49
C MET A 67 3.65 -0.11 1.86
N ILE A 68 2.45 -0.68 1.72
CA ILE A 68 2.18 -2.09 2.03
C ILE A 68 1.88 -2.82 0.73
N GLY A 69 2.62 -3.87 0.42
CA GLY A 69 2.44 -4.65 -0.81
C GLY A 69 2.95 -6.08 -0.70
N ASP A 70 2.51 -6.91 -1.64
CA ASP A 70 2.83 -8.34 -1.68
C ASP A 70 3.92 -8.68 -2.70
N ARG A 71 4.43 -7.70 -3.45
CA ARG A 71 5.44 -7.90 -4.51
C ARG A 71 6.65 -7.01 -4.29
N ALA A 72 7.82 -7.44 -4.78
CA ALA A 72 9.05 -6.64 -4.72
C ALA A 72 8.87 -5.24 -5.32
N VAL A 73 8.08 -5.11 -6.38
CA VAL A 73 7.79 -3.82 -7.05
C VAL A 73 7.11 -2.80 -6.14
N ASP A 74 6.40 -3.24 -5.09
CA ASP A 74 5.82 -2.34 -4.09
C ASP A 74 6.89 -1.75 -3.17
N LEU A 75 7.80 -2.62 -2.71
CA LEU A 75 8.88 -2.24 -1.81
C LEU A 75 9.90 -1.36 -2.54
N GLN A 76 10.31 -1.75 -3.75
CA GLN A 76 11.18 -0.97 -4.61
C GLN A 76 10.61 0.43 -4.89
N ALA A 77 9.30 0.53 -5.14
CA ALA A 77 8.64 1.82 -5.37
C ALA A 77 8.70 2.72 -4.13
N ALA A 78 8.51 2.15 -2.94
CA ALA A 78 8.64 2.87 -1.67
C ALA A 78 10.08 3.35 -1.44
N HIS A 79 11.06 2.47 -1.60
CA HIS A 79 12.49 2.81 -1.44
C HIS A 79 12.95 3.89 -2.42
N SER A 80 12.47 3.86 -3.67
CA SER A 80 12.75 4.89 -4.68
C SER A 80 12.23 6.28 -4.28
N ASN A 81 11.28 6.35 -3.34
CA ASN A 81 10.68 7.57 -2.83
C ASN A 81 11.03 7.83 -1.35
N SER A 82 12.04 7.15 -0.81
CA SER A 82 12.45 7.27 0.60
C SER A 82 11.34 6.95 1.62
N LEU A 83 10.32 6.18 1.22
CA LEU A 83 9.22 5.75 2.08
C LEU A 83 9.57 4.44 2.79
N LYS A 84 8.99 4.24 3.98
CA LYS A 84 9.01 2.93 4.63
C LYS A 84 8.16 1.95 3.82
N SER A 85 8.54 0.67 3.85
CA SER A 85 7.84 -0.39 3.14
C SER A 85 7.53 -1.56 4.06
N ALA A 86 6.43 -2.25 3.79
CA ALA A 86 6.06 -3.51 4.44
C ALA A 86 5.61 -4.55 3.42
N GLY A 87 6.19 -5.74 3.52
CA GLY A 87 5.79 -6.90 2.74
C GLY A 87 4.67 -7.69 3.42
N VAL A 88 3.76 -8.27 2.64
CA VAL A 88 2.71 -9.18 3.14
C VAL A 88 2.80 -10.54 2.47
N LEU A 89 2.65 -11.63 3.25
CA LEU A 89 2.85 -13.01 2.77
C LEU A 89 1.57 -13.74 2.39
N TRP A 90 0.44 -13.03 2.34
CA TRP A 90 -0.85 -13.58 1.92
C TRP A 90 -1.27 -13.11 0.51
N GLY A 91 -0.32 -12.60 -0.27
CA GLY A 91 -0.50 -12.23 -1.67
C GLY A 91 0.22 -13.18 -2.62
N TYR A 92 0.78 -12.65 -3.71
CA TYR A 92 1.39 -13.40 -4.79
C TYR A 92 2.91 -13.57 -4.67
N GLY A 93 3.60 -12.63 -4.01
CA GLY A 93 5.05 -12.72 -3.80
C GLY A 93 5.39 -13.63 -2.62
N ASP A 94 6.57 -14.21 -2.68
CA ASP A 94 7.06 -15.08 -1.61
C ASP A 94 7.95 -14.34 -0.61
N ARG A 95 8.31 -15.04 0.47
CA ARG A 95 9.12 -14.48 1.56
C ARG A 95 10.51 -14.04 1.09
N GLU A 96 11.12 -14.77 0.16
CA GLU A 96 12.48 -14.47 -0.28
C GLU A 96 12.49 -13.30 -1.27
N GLU A 97 11.51 -13.22 -2.18
CA GLU A 97 11.25 -12.04 -3.02
C GLU A 97 11.18 -10.77 -2.17
N LEU A 98 10.39 -10.78 -1.09
CA LEU A 98 10.19 -9.59 -0.27
C LEU A 98 11.38 -9.29 0.64
N LYS A 99 12.06 -10.30 1.19
CA LYS A 99 13.23 -10.07 2.07
C LYS A 99 14.39 -9.40 1.36
N VAL A 100 14.63 -9.74 0.08
CA VAL A 100 15.73 -9.17 -0.71
C VAL A 100 15.61 -7.65 -0.81
N GLU A 101 14.39 -7.12 -0.81
CA GLU A 101 14.14 -5.68 -0.85
C GLU A 101 14.28 -4.98 0.50
N GLY A 102 14.45 -5.73 1.60
CA GLY A 102 14.69 -5.17 2.94
C GLY A 102 13.55 -4.32 3.52
N PRO A 103 12.30 -4.81 3.59
CA PRO A 103 11.19 -4.04 4.12
C PRO A 103 11.31 -3.79 5.63
N THR A 104 10.77 -2.67 6.09
CA THR A 104 10.67 -2.34 7.53
C THR A 104 9.91 -3.42 8.29
N HIS A 105 8.87 -3.98 7.66
CA HIS A 105 8.07 -5.05 8.23
C HIS A 105 7.79 -6.13 7.19
N LEU A 106 7.71 -7.38 7.65
CA LEU A 106 7.16 -8.48 6.89
C LEU A 106 6.06 -9.11 7.75
N PHE A 107 4.84 -9.13 7.24
CA PHE A 107 3.67 -9.65 7.95
C PHE A 107 3.22 -10.99 7.35
N ALA A 108 2.95 -11.96 8.22
CA ALA A 108 2.46 -13.28 7.84
C ALA A 108 0.92 -13.33 7.70
N SER A 109 0.20 -12.44 8.37
CA SER A 109 -1.27 -12.35 8.27
C SER A 109 -1.82 -10.91 8.47
N PRO A 110 -3.06 -10.64 8.04
CA PRO A 110 -3.74 -9.36 8.29
C PRO A 110 -3.87 -9.01 9.79
N GLU A 111 -3.96 -10.01 10.65
CA GLU A 111 -4.02 -9.85 12.11
C GLU A 111 -2.70 -9.29 12.64
N GLU A 112 -1.57 -9.90 12.24
CA GLU A 112 -0.23 -9.46 12.66
C GLU A 112 0.03 -8.00 12.27
N LEU A 113 -0.39 -7.61 11.05
CA LEU A 113 -0.30 -6.22 10.60
C LEU A 113 -1.08 -5.29 11.53
N THR A 114 -2.30 -5.66 11.89
CA THR A 114 -3.16 -4.85 12.76
C THR A 114 -2.51 -4.68 14.13
N GLU A 115 -2.00 -5.75 14.74
CA GLU A 115 -1.40 -5.73 16.08
C GLU A 115 -0.12 -4.89 16.14
N ARG A 116 0.69 -4.94 15.08
CA ARG A 116 2.01 -4.28 15.04
C ARG A 116 1.95 -2.81 14.66
N LEU A 117 0.97 -2.40 13.85
CA LEU A 117 0.80 -0.99 13.44
C LEU A 117 -0.05 -0.17 14.44
N GLN A 118 -0.58 -0.82 15.48
CA GLN A 118 -1.31 -0.17 16.59
C GLN A 118 -0.40 0.29 17.75
N ARG A 119 0.89 -0.05 17.70
CA ARG A 119 1.90 0.31 18.70
C ARG A 119 2.82 1.40 18.15
#